data_AF-A0A267MI78-F1
#
_entry.id   AF-A0A267MI78-F1
#
_cell.length_a   1.000
_cell.length_b   1.000
_cell.length_c   1.000
_cell.angle_alpha   90.00
_cell.angle_beta   90.00
_cell.angle_gamma   90.00
#
_symmetry.space_group_name_H-M   'P 1'
#
loop_
_entity.id
_entity.type
_entity.pdbx_description
1 polymer ?
#
loop_
_entity_poly.entity_id
_entity_poly.type
_entity_poly.pdbx_seq_one_letter_code
_entity_poly.pdbx_strand_id
1 'polypeptide(L)'
;MRRLLSWIMALMIIITVMPNAAMAESIPNDIVSSAIRSADAEEYGIGDTGVIKYEISGDEVKLPESLTGITEKEIVLVIDTSGSMGTYMGFGRNRKSRMEITKDAAKNFINKFSNKSNVKIGIVAYSEKGHITSDLKLASDYSLIRKINSLQPDSATNTGDGLRLAYWMLKNSSNSNAKKYVVS
;
A
#
# COMPACT_ATOMS: atom_id res chain seq x y z
N MET A 1 54.37 -25.65 25.03
CA MET A 1 52.89 -25.56 24.93
C MET A 1 52.24 -24.62 25.96
N ARG A 2 52.68 -24.56 27.23
CA ARG A 2 52.02 -23.73 28.28
C ARG A 2 51.99 -22.22 27.98
N ARG A 3 53.03 -21.69 27.31
CA ARG A 3 53.08 -20.28 26.87
C ARG A 3 52.14 -19.98 25.70
N LEU A 4 51.97 -20.91 24.76
CA LEU A 4 51.07 -20.72 23.61
C LEU A 4 49.59 -20.73 24.03
N LEU A 5 49.24 -21.62 24.98
CA LEU A 5 47.89 -21.74 25.51
C LEU A 5 47.45 -20.50 26.29
N SER A 6 48.38 -19.87 27.01
CA SER A 6 48.12 -18.63 27.75
C SER A 6 47.82 -17.45 26.84
N TRP A 7 48.42 -17.41 25.64
CA TRP A 7 48.16 -16.35 24.66
C TRP A 7 46.81 -16.54 23.96
N ILE A 8 46.40 -17.79 23.71
CA ILE A 8 45.09 -18.10 23.14
C ILE A 8 43.96 -17.75 24.11
N MET A 9 44.13 -18.04 25.41
CA MET A 9 43.14 -17.68 26.44
C MET A 9 43.02 -16.16 26.62
N ALA A 10 44.12 -15.42 26.58
CA ALA A 10 44.09 -13.95 26.64
C ALA A 10 43.36 -13.35 25.43
N LEU A 11 43.56 -13.92 24.23
CA LEU A 11 42.88 -13.48 23.02
C LEU A 11 41.37 -13.77 23.05
N MET A 12 40.95 -14.91 23.61
CA MET A 12 39.54 -15.27 23.75
C MET A 12 38.79 -14.34 24.70
N ILE A 13 39.43 -13.92 25.80
CA ILE A 13 38.81 -12.99 26.75
C ILE A 13 38.58 -11.63 26.08
N ILE A 14 39.53 -11.12 25.28
CA ILE A 14 39.41 -9.84 24.57
C ILE A 14 38.23 -9.84 23.57
N ILE A 15 37.94 -10.98 22.93
CA ILE A 15 36.81 -11.12 22.00
C ILE A 15 35.45 -11.10 22.74
N THR A 16 35.41 -11.56 23.99
CA THR A 16 34.17 -11.57 24.79
C THR A 16 33.80 -10.23 25.44
N VAL A 17 34.74 -9.27 25.54
CA VAL A 17 34.49 -7.95 26.14
C VAL A 17 34.26 -6.85 25.09
N MET A 18 34.27 -7.19 23.80
CA MET A 18 33.79 -6.24 22.80
C MET A 18 32.29 -6.03 23.04
N PRO A 19 31.82 -4.81 23.32
CA PRO A 19 30.40 -4.57 23.41
C PRO A 19 29.80 -4.95 22.06
N ASN A 20 28.89 -5.93 22.06
CA ASN A 20 27.98 -6.11 20.95
C ASN A 20 27.19 -4.80 20.84
N ALA A 21 27.66 -3.89 19.99
CA ALA A 21 26.86 -2.79 19.49
C ALA A 21 25.79 -3.41 18.59
N ALA A 22 24.78 -4.03 19.21
CA ALA A 22 23.50 -4.16 18.57
C ALA A 22 23.05 -2.72 18.31
N MET A 23 23.10 -2.31 17.05
CA MET A 23 22.45 -1.10 16.59
C MET A 23 20.96 -1.29 16.89
N ALA A 24 20.50 -0.79 18.03
CA ALA A 24 19.10 -0.52 18.21
C ALA A 24 18.78 0.57 17.19
N GLU A 25 18.03 0.22 16.14
CA GLU A 25 17.45 1.21 15.25
C GLU A 25 16.56 2.09 16.13
N SER A 26 17.01 3.32 16.38
CA SER A 26 16.18 4.32 17.04
C SER A 26 14.97 4.52 16.14
N ILE A 27 13.80 4.07 16.58
CA ILE A 27 12.54 4.56 16.00
C ILE A 27 12.60 6.08 16.18
N PRO A 28 12.60 6.89 15.10
CA PRO A 28 12.58 8.33 15.23
C PRO A 28 11.34 8.70 16.03
N ASN A 29 11.53 9.32 17.18
CA ASN A 29 10.44 9.74 18.05
C ASN A 29 9.84 11.08 17.56
N ASP A 30 9.76 11.25 16.24
CA ASP A 30 9.42 12.51 15.59
C ASP A 30 8.03 12.41 14.98
N ILE A 31 7.03 12.20 15.83
CA ILE A 31 5.71 12.77 15.59
C ILE A 31 5.55 13.87 16.64
N VAL A 32 6.17 15.02 16.37
CA VAL A 32 5.89 16.24 17.14
C VAL A 32 4.55 16.77 16.62
N SER A 33 3.45 16.23 17.15
CA SER A 33 2.17 16.93 17.05
C SER A 33 2.22 18.06 18.08
N SER A 34 2.38 19.31 17.62
CA SER A 34 2.18 20.45 18.51
C SER A 34 0.67 20.69 18.63
N ALA A 35 0.17 20.70 19.87
CA ALA A 35 -1.19 21.10 20.18
C ALA A 35 -1.11 22.48 20.84
N ILE A 36 -1.46 23.53 20.10
CA ILE A 36 -1.56 24.88 20.66
C ILE A 36 -2.96 24.97 21.29
N ARG A 37 -3.00 25.11 22.62
CA ARG A 37 -4.22 25.47 23.34
C ARG A 37 -4.24 26.98 23.49
N SER A 38 -5.23 27.63 22.89
CA SER A 38 -5.55 29.03 23.20
C SER A 38 -6.94 29.10 23.82
N ALA A 39 -7.05 29.73 24.97
CA ALA A 39 -8.31 30.20 25.52
C ALA A 39 -8.41 31.69 25.22
N ASP A 40 -9.57 32.16 24.76
CA ASP A 40 -9.84 33.59 24.70
C ASP A 40 -9.81 34.10 26.16
N ALA A 41 -8.86 34.99 26.46
CA ALA A 41 -8.67 35.53 27.80
C ALA A 41 -9.67 36.66 28.03
N GLU A 42 -10.91 36.29 28.34
CA GLU A 42 -11.85 37.17 29.06
C GLU A 42 -12.11 36.56 30.44
N GLU A 43 -12.16 37.40 31.46
CA GLU A 43 -12.29 37.00 32.86
C GLU A 43 -13.69 36.38 33.09
N TYR A 44 -13.77 35.05 33.13
CA TYR A 44 -15.04 34.33 33.27
C TYR A 44 -15.48 34.24 34.74
N GLY A 45 -16.72 34.64 35.03
CA GLY A 45 -17.33 34.52 36.36
C GLY A 45 -17.84 33.10 36.68
N ILE A 46 -18.22 32.86 37.94
CA ILE A 46 -18.79 31.58 38.37
C ILE A 46 -20.14 31.37 37.67
N GLY A 47 -20.18 30.46 36.69
CA GLY A 47 -21.37 30.13 35.89
C GLY A 47 -21.19 30.33 34.39
N ASP A 48 -20.10 30.97 33.95
CA ASP A 48 -19.84 31.20 32.53
C ASP A 48 -19.23 29.98 31.84
N THR A 49 -19.63 29.76 30.59
CA THR A 49 -19.05 28.73 29.71
C THR A 49 -18.11 29.36 28.70
N GLY A 50 -16.82 29.06 28.81
CA GLY A 50 -15.81 29.42 27.81
C GLY A 50 -15.69 28.38 26.68
N VAL A 51 -15.38 28.82 25.46
CA VAL A 51 -15.11 27.95 24.32
C VAL A 51 -13.62 27.71 24.19
N ILE A 52 -13.17 26.47 24.42
CA ILE A 52 -11.77 26.09 24.20
C ILE A 52 -11.62 25.62 22.75
N LYS A 53 -10.84 26.34 21.95
CA LYS A 53 -10.48 25.93 20.59
C LYS A 53 -9.19 25.12 20.59
N TYR A 54 -9.22 24.01 19.86
CA TYR A 54 -8.05 23.17 19.61
C TYR A 54 -7.74 23.19 18.14
N GLU A 55 -6.51 23.51 17.79
CA GLU A 55 -5.99 23.33 16.43
C GLU A 55 -4.84 22.33 16.51
N ILE A 56 -4.97 21.24 15.74
CA ILE A 56 -3.97 20.18 15.66
C ILE A 56 -3.44 20.21 14.24
N SER A 57 -2.18 20.62 14.10
CA SER A 57 -1.44 20.57 12.84
C SER A 57 -0.36 19.49 12.94
N GLY A 58 -0.33 18.60 11.95
CA GLY A 58 0.73 17.58 11.84
C GLY A 58 1.74 18.01 10.80
N ASP A 59 3.03 17.81 11.10
CA ASP A 59 4.09 17.99 10.11
C ASP A 59 4.06 16.85 9.07
N GLU A 60 4.43 17.18 7.82
CA GLU A 60 4.59 16.19 6.76
C GLU A 60 5.75 15.24 7.10
N VAL A 61 5.49 13.94 7.14
CA VAL A 61 6.50 12.91 7.44
C VAL A 61 7.53 12.84 6.31
N LYS A 62 8.73 13.35 6.55
CA LYS A 62 9.87 13.19 5.63
C LYS A 62 10.50 11.82 5.84
N LEU A 63 10.42 10.97 4.82
CA LEU A 63 11.05 9.65 4.85
C LEU A 63 12.59 9.78 4.77
N PRO A 64 13.36 8.98 5.55
CA PRO A 64 14.82 9.04 5.56
C PRO A 64 15.43 8.76 4.18
N GLU A 65 16.59 9.36 3.92
CA GLU A 65 17.27 9.27 2.62
C GLU A 65 17.70 7.84 2.25
N SER A 66 17.84 6.92 3.20
CA SER A 66 18.05 5.50 2.91
C SER A 66 16.82 4.80 2.30
N LEU A 67 15.64 5.43 2.33
CA LEU A 67 14.42 5.05 1.62
C LEU A 67 14.22 5.84 0.30
N THR A 68 15.20 6.67 -0.12
CA THR A 68 15.14 7.45 -1.38
C THR A 68 15.27 6.61 -2.65
N GLY A 69 15.56 5.32 -2.52
CA GLY A 69 15.25 4.38 -3.59
C GLY A 69 13.74 4.35 -3.73
N ILE A 70 13.20 5.11 -4.69
CA ILE A 70 11.79 5.08 -5.07
C ILE A 70 11.44 3.62 -5.33
N THR A 71 10.91 2.92 -4.32
CA THR A 71 10.71 1.49 -4.44
C THR A 71 9.60 1.31 -5.45
N GLU A 72 9.91 0.64 -6.56
CA GLU A 72 8.90 0.30 -7.55
C GLU A 72 7.77 -0.45 -6.84
N LYS A 73 6.53 -0.14 -7.20
CA LYS A 73 5.35 -0.86 -6.72
C LYS A 73 4.74 -1.59 -7.88
N GLU A 74 4.46 -2.86 -7.67
CA GLU A 74 3.74 -3.70 -8.62
C GLU A 74 2.43 -4.11 -7.99
N ILE A 75 1.33 -3.73 -8.62
CA ILE A 75 -0.02 -3.94 -8.11
C ILE A 75 -0.77 -4.78 -9.14
N VAL A 76 -1.39 -5.87 -8.72
CA VAL A 76 -2.34 -6.59 -9.58
C VAL A 76 -3.74 -6.37 -9.07
N LEU A 77 -4.60 -5.81 -9.93
CA LEU A 77 -6.03 -5.72 -9.70
C LEU A 77 -6.67 -7.05 -10.12
N VAL A 78 -7.36 -7.71 -9.20
CA VAL A 78 -8.05 -8.99 -9.41
C VAL A 78 -9.54 -8.74 -9.37
N ILE A 79 -10.16 -8.71 -10.54
CA ILE A 79 -11.52 -8.20 -10.70
C ILE A 79 -12.49 -9.35 -10.92
N ASP A 80 -13.46 -9.49 -10.01
CA ASP A 80 -14.59 -10.39 -10.21
C ASP A 80 -15.41 -9.93 -11.41
N THR A 81 -15.60 -10.84 -12.36
CA THR A 81 -16.45 -10.70 -13.55
C THR A 81 -17.57 -11.73 -13.57
N SER A 82 -17.92 -12.32 -12.42
CA SER A 82 -19.02 -13.27 -12.30
C SER A 82 -20.38 -12.65 -12.64
N GLY A 83 -21.39 -13.50 -12.85
CA GLY A 83 -22.70 -13.07 -13.37
C GLY A 83 -23.43 -12.13 -12.42
N SER A 84 -23.17 -12.28 -11.13
CA SER A 84 -23.70 -11.36 -10.12
C SER A 84 -23.23 -9.92 -10.32
N MET A 85 -22.11 -9.70 -11.03
CA MET A 85 -21.61 -8.37 -11.35
C MET A 85 -22.48 -7.64 -12.39
N GLY A 86 -23.28 -8.36 -13.18
CA GLY A 86 -24.27 -7.77 -14.06
C GLY A 86 -25.50 -7.22 -13.33
N THR A 87 -25.64 -7.50 -12.03
CA THR A 87 -26.79 -7.03 -11.24
C THR A 87 -26.72 -5.53 -11.03
N TYR A 88 -27.83 -4.84 -11.35
CA TYR A 88 -28.02 -3.42 -11.08
C TYR A 88 -28.19 -3.13 -9.58
N MET A 89 -27.55 -2.05 -9.13
CA MET A 89 -27.66 -1.52 -7.78
C MET A 89 -28.40 -0.17 -7.79
N GLY A 90 -29.21 0.05 -6.76
CA GLY A 90 -30.00 1.28 -6.58
C GLY A 90 -31.38 1.25 -7.25
N PHE A 91 -32.12 2.35 -7.07
CA PHE A 91 -33.49 2.51 -7.56
C PHE A 91 -33.56 3.59 -8.66
N GLY A 92 -34.50 3.43 -9.59
CA GLY A 92 -34.75 4.42 -10.65
C GLY A 92 -33.90 4.25 -11.91
N ARG A 93 -33.96 5.26 -12.79
CA ARG A 93 -33.42 5.22 -14.16
C ARG A 93 -31.88 5.31 -14.25
N ASN A 94 -31.21 5.80 -13.21
CA ASN A 94 -29.75 6.02 -13.18
C ASN A 94 -28.98 4.89 -12.45
N ARG A 95 -29.58 3.71 -12.32
CA ARG A 95 -28.94 2.56 -11.67
C ARG A 95 -27.74 2.06 -12.49
N LYS A 96 -26.67 1.69 -11.81
CA LYS A 96 -25.47 1.08 -12.39
C LYS A 96 -25.38 -0.38 -11.98
N SER A 97 -24.89 -1.23 -12.86
CA SER A 97 -24.48 -2.59 -12.51
C SER A 97 -23.30 -2.55 -11.52
N ARG A 98 -23.16 -3.61 -10.72
CA ARG A 98 -21.96 -3.83 -9.89
C ARG A 98 -20.69 -3.73 -10.73
N MET A 99 -20.70 -4.27 -11.94
CA MET A 99 -19.59 -4.19 -12.89
C MET A 99 -19.25 -2.74 -13.27
N GLU A 100 -20.24 -1.90 -13.57
CA GLU A 100 -19.99 -0.48 -13.87
C GLU A 100 -19.39 0.26 -12.67
N ILE A 101 -19.88 -0.01 -11.46
CA ILE A 101 -19.35 0.58 -10.22
C ILE A 101 -17.90 0.12 -9.99
N THR A 102 -17.62 -1.17 -10.16
CA THR A 102 -16.27 -1.75 -10.02
C THR A 102 -15.31 -1.19 -11.06
N LYS A 103 -15.75 -1.04 -12.32
CA LYS A 103 -14.96 -0.38 -13.37
C LYS A 103 -14.60 1.05 -12.97
N ASP A 104 -15.57 1.82 -12.45
CA ASP A 104 -15.33 3.19 -12.00
C ASP A 104 -14.34 3.23 -10.83
N ALA A 105 -14.48 2.35 -9.83
CA ALA A 105 -13.54 2.22 -8.72
C ALA A 105 -12.12 1.85 -9.18
N ALA A 106 -12.00 0.86 -10.08
CA ALA A 106 -10.70 0.43 -10.60
C ALA A 106 -10.01 1.52 -11.43
N LYS A 107 -10.76 2.25 -12.28
CA LYS A 107 -10.22 3.41 -13.01
C LYS A 107 -9.76 4.50 -12.06
N ASN A 108 -10.57 4.83 -11.05
CA ASN A 108 -10.23 5.83 -10.05
C ASN A 108 -8.97 5.42 -9.27
N PHE A 109 -8.84 4.14 -8.94
CA PHE A 109 -7.63 3.60 -8.31
C PHE A 109 -6.40 3.78 -9.18
N ILE A 110 -6.45 3.35 -10.46
CA ILE A 110 -5.34 3.51 -11.42
C ILE A 110 -4.95 4.99 -11.55
N ASN A 111 -5.95 5.87 -11.67
CA ASN A 111 -5.73 7.31 -11.84
C ASN A 111 -5.04 7.97 -10.62
N LYS A 112 -5.13 7.41 -9.41
CA LYS A 112 -4.35 7.90 -8.26
C LYS A 112 -2.83 7.75 -8.45
N PHE A 113 -2.41 6.88 -9.37
CA PHE A 113 -1.01 6.60 -9.66
C PHE A 113 -0.56 7.06 -11.06
N SER A 114 -1.41 7.76 -11.83
CA SER A 114 -1.10 8.17 -13.21
C SER A 114 0.14 9.06 -13.33
N ASN A 115 0.43 9.85 -12.31
CA ASN A 115 1.62 10.73 -12.24
C ASN A 115 2.82 10.07 -11.53
N LYS A 116 2.77 8.75 -11.27
CA LYS A 116 3.82 8.01 -10.55
C LYS A 116 4.57 7.10 -11.52
N SER A 117 5.82 7.45 -11.82
CA SER A 117 6.69 6.68 -12.72
C SER A 117 7.16 5.34 -12.15
N ASN A 118 6.99 5.13 -10.84
CA ASN A 118 7.44 3.94 -10.13
C ASN A 118 6.32 2.95 -9.79
N VAL A 119 5.15 3.07 -10.41
CA VAL A 119 4.01 2.19 -10.15
C VAL A 119 3.64 1.46 -11.43
N LYS A 120 3.68 0.13 -11.38
CA LYS A 120 3.18 -0.75 -12.42
C LYS A 120 1.92 -1.45 -11.93
N ILE A 121 0.91 -1.52 -12.80
CA ILE A 121 -0.38 -2.15 -12.53
C ILE A 121 -0.63 -3.23 -13.59
N GLY A 122 -0.99 -4.42 -13.12
CA GLY A 122 -1.52 -5.52 -13.93
C GLY A 122 -3.00 -5.73 -13.63
N ILE A 123 -3.71 -6.37 -14.55
CA ILE A 123 -5.14 -6.64 -14.40
C ILE A 123 -5.38 -8.12 -14.68
N VAL A 124 -5.96 -8.80 -13.71
CA VAL A 124 -6.52 -10.14 -13.83
C VAL A 124 -8.02 -10.02 -13.63
N ALA A 125 -8.81 -10.62 -14.49
CA ALA A 125 -10.24 -10.78 -14.26
C ALA A 125 -10.59 -12.26 -14.16
N TYR A 126 -11.65 -12.58 -13.41
CA TYR A 126 -12.06 -13.96 -13.22
C TYR A 126 -13.58 -14.13 -13.25
N SER A 127 -14.03 -15.21 -13.85
CA SER A 127 -15.40 -15.71 -13.82
C SER A 127 -15.33 -17.21 -13.51
N GLU A 128 -15.68 -18.10 -14.45
CA GLU A 128 -15.44 -19.55 -14.34
C GLU A 128 -13.94 -19.89 -14.31
N LYS A 129 -13.12 -19.06 -14.96
CA LYS A 129 -11.66 -19.12 -14.95
C LYS A 129 -11.05 -17.73 -14.83
N GLY A 130 -9.83 -17.66 -14.35
CA GLY A 130 -9.03 -16.45 -14.37
C GLY A 130 -8.43 -16.20 -15.76
N HIS A 131 -8.24 -14.93 -16.10
CA HIS A 131 -7.49 -14.52 -17.28
C HIS A 131 -6.69 -13.25 -17.02
N ILE A 132 -5.47 -13.19 -17.56
CA ILE A 132 -4.67 -11.97 -17.55
C ILE A 132 -5.25 -11.02 -18.60
N THR A 133 -5.91 -9.97 -18.14
CA THR A 133 -6.49 -8.93 -19.00
C THR A 133 -5.42 -7.93 -19.45
N SER A 134 -4.43 -7.67 -18.58
CA SER A 134 -3.25 -6.88 -18.87
C SER A 134 -2.06 -7.35 -18.01
N ASP A 135 -0.90 -7.48 -18.63
CA ASP A 135 0.37 -7.59 -17.90
C ASP A 135 0.69 -6.30 -17.11
N LEU A 136 1.72 -6.37 -16.27
CA LEU A 136 2.24 -5.23 -15.51
C LEU A 136 2.70 -4.12 -16.45
N LYS A 137 2.05 -2.96 -16.37
CA LYS A 137 2.35 -1.76 -17.14
C LYS A 137 2.41 -0.55 -16.24
N LEU A 138 3.14 0.49 -16.62
CA LEU A 138 3.13 1.75 -15.88
C LEU A 138 1.69 2.24 -15.65
N ALA A 139 1.39 2.76 -14.46
CA ALA A 139 0.05 3.23 -14.12
C ALA A 139 -0.45 4.36 -15.03
N SER A 140 0.46 5.07 -15.71
CA SER A 140 0.15 6.07 -16.74
C SER A 140 -0.28 5.46 -18.08
N ASP A 141 -0.13 4.15 -18.31
CA ASP A 141 -0.51 3.49 -19.55
C ASP A 141 -2.03 3.43 -19.68
N TYR A 142 -2.57 4.25 -20.60
CA TYR A 142 -4.01 4.36 -20.86
C TYR A 142 -4.65 3.04 -21.33
N SER A 143 -3.88 2.06 -21.81
CA SER A 143 -4.41 0.74 -22.16
C SER A 143 -5.02 0.02 -20.96
N LEU A 144 -4.56 0.28 -19.73
CA LEU A 144 -5.14 -0.25 -18.50
C LEU A 144 -6.63 0.16 -18.38
N ILE A 145 -6.91 1.45 -18.59
CA ILE A 145 -8.28 2.00 -18.55
C ILE A 145 -9.15 1.37 -19.63
N ARG A 146 -8.62 1.17 -20.84
CA ARG A 146 -9.35 0.49 -21.93
C ARG A 146 -9.69 -0.96 -21.56
N LYS A 147 -8.75 -1.68 -20.94
CA LYS A 147 -8.96 -3.06 -20.48
C LYS A 147 -10.04 -3.14 -19.41
N ILE A 148 -10.03 -2.24 -18.42
CA ILE A 148 -11.10 -2.14 -17.41
C ILE A 148 -12.47 -1.90 -18.07
N ASN A 149 -12.55 -0.94 -19.00
CA ASN A 149 -13.81 -0.65 -19.68
C ASN A 149 -14.36 -1.84 -20.47
N SER A 150 -13.48 -2.71 -21.00
CA SER A 150 -13.86 -3.89 -21.77
C SER A 150 -14.39 -5.07 -20.96
N LEU A 151 -14.19 -5.09 -19.64
CA LEU A 151 -14.66 -6.20 -18.79
C LEU A 151 -16.17 -6.36 -18.88
N GLN A 152 -16.68 -7.58 -18.90
CA GLN A 152 -18.11 -7.85 -18.89
C GLN A 152 -18.42 -8.91 -17.85
N PRO A 153 -19.62 -8.88 -17.23
CA PRO A 153 -20.09 -9.99 -16.43
C PRO A 153 -20.18 -11.25 -17.29
N ASP A 154 -19.84 -12.38 -16.69
CA ASP A 154 -19.82 -13.72 -17.28
C ASP A 154 -20.42 -14.70 -16.25
N SER A 155 -20.13 -16.00 -16.31
CA SER A 155 -20.80 -17.00 -15.46
C SER A 155 -20.22 -17.07 -14.02
N ALA A 156 -19.72 -18.23 -13.60
CA ALA A 156 -19.38 -18.59 -12.22
C ALA A 156 -18.31 -17.70 -11.54
N THR A 157 -17.90 -18.07 -10.33
CA THR A 157 -16.96 -17.29 -9.51
C THR A 157 -15.78 -18.18 -9.08
N ASN A 158 -14.65 -18.06 -9.78
CA ASN A 158 -13.42 -18.79 -9.51
C ASN A 158 -12.31 -17.86 -9.01
N THR A 159 -12.50 -17.35 -7.80
CA THR A 159 -11.56 -16.43 -7.14
C THR A 159 -10.16 -17.06 -6.97
N GLY A 160 -10.09 -18.37 -6.74
CA GLY A 160 -8.82 -19.08 -6.59
C GLY A 160 -7.95 -18.97 -7.84
N ASP A 161 -8.54 -19.13 -9.02
CA ASP A 161 -7.79 -19.02 -10.28
C ASP A 161 -7.37 -17.58 -10.58
N GLY A 162 -8.22 -16.59 -10.27
CA GLY A 162 -7.88 -15.17 -10.34
C GLY A 162 -6.68 -14.81 -9.45
N LEU A 163 -6.70 -15.21 -8.18
CA LEU A 163 -5.59 -14.96 -7.25
C LEU A 163 -4.32 -15.72 -7.65
N ARG A 164 -4.44 -16.95 -8.16
CA ARG A 164 -3.31 -17.74 -8.66
C ARG A 164 -2.61 -17.03 -9.82
N LEU A 165 -3.35 -16.46 -10.76
CA LEU A 165 -2.78 -15.70 -11.88
C LEU A 165 -2.13 -14.39 -11.41
N ALA A 166 -2.74 -13.70 -10.46
CA ALA A 166 -2.14 -12.49 -9.87
C ALA A 166 -0.82 -12.80 -9.18
N TYR A 167 -0.78 -13.86 -8.37
CA TYR A 167 0.45 -14.36 -7.76
C TYR A 167 1.49 -14.73 -8.83
N TRP A 168 1.10 -15.45 -9.87
CA TRP A 168 2.00 -15.84 -10.96
C TRP A 168 2.61 -14.63 -11.67
N MET A 169 1.79 -13.61 -11.98
CA MET A 169 2.24 -12.37 -12.61
C MET A 169 3.26 -11.62 -11.75
N LEU A 170 2.98 -11.49 -10.45
CA LEU A 170 3.88 -10.82 -9.50
C LEU A 170 5.15 -11.64 -9.24
N LYS A 171 5.05 -12.97 -9.17
CA LYS A 171 6.19 -13.87 -8.97
C LYS A 171 7.17 -13.80 -10.15
N ASN A 172 6.65 -13.72 -11.37
CA ASN A 172 7.45 -13.71 -12.59
C ASN A 172 7.85 -12.31 -13.06
N SER A 173 7.52 -11.26 -12.30
CA SER A 173 8.09 -9.95 -12.57
C SER A 173 9.62 -9.99 -12.47
N SER A 174 10.28 -9.29 -13.39
CA SER A 174 11.73 -9.12 -13.39
C SER A 174 12.25 -8.27 -12.23
N ASN A 175 11.40 -7.48 -11.58
CA ASN A 175 11.81 -6.66 -10.44
C ASN A 175 11.59 -7.39 -9.10
N SER A 176 12.66 -7.99 -8.58
CA SER A 176 12.66 -8.65 -7.27
C SER A 176 12.56 -7.67 -6.09
N ASN A 177 12.94 -6.41 -6.29
CA ASN A 177 12.99 -5.39 -5.25
C ASN A 177 11.70 -4.55 -5.18
N ALA A 178 10.78 -4.74 -6.12
CA ALA A 178 9.50 -4.06 -6.10
C ALA A 178 8.63 -4.54 -4.92
N LYS A 179 7.90 -3.61 -4.30
CA LYS A 179 6.83 -3.97 -3.35
C LYS A 179 5.63 -4.48 -4.12
N LYS A 180 5.16 -5.67 -3.78
CA LYS A 180 4.14 -6.42 -4.52
C LYS A 180 2.81 -6.38 -3.77
N TYR A 181 1.74 -6.03 -4.47
CA TYR A 181 0.40 -5.88 -3.92
C TYR A 181 -0.63 -6.59 -4.78
N VAL A 182 -1.61 -7.21 -4.14
CA VAL A 182 -2.82 -7.73 -4.78
C VAL A 182 -4.01 -6.98 -4.20
N VAL A 183 -4.87 -6.46 -5.07
CA VAL A 183 -6.13 -5.81 -4.68
C VAL A 183 -7.25 -6.57 -5.38
N SER A 184 -8.17 -7.14 -4.60
CA SER A 184 -9.32 -7.90 -5.10
C SER A 184 -10.63 -7.29 -4.64
#